data_AF-A0A0S8GUY1-F1
#
_entry.id   AF-A0A0S8GUY1-F1
#
_cell.length_a   1.000
_cell.length_b   1.000
_cell.length_c   1.000
_cell.angle_alpha   90.00
_cell.angle_beta   90.00
_cell.angle_gamma   90.00
#
_symmetry.space_group_name_H-M   'P 1'
#
loop_
_entity.id
_entity.type
_entity.pdbx_description
1 polymer ?
#
loop_
_entity_poly.entity_id
_entity_poly.type
_entity_poly.pdbx_seq_one_letter_code
_entity_poly.pdbx_strand_id
1 'polypeptide(L)'
;MKKLCFIYSLLTVIFLTGCPGSINEKYLSQTARNWCMVIRASQIIPIYPLSEDLQVGDIFLVQQTVENQHDDYVKNNFLPLEYHVARLDPNEFVNFYDHSFAPHTPKLRLPRDWLNAGSDNNWNLAPLASFPTYTFSIRRGQGFNLGIPVKGVPVGLSLLGADSACGTITIAQAKTYGIDMLSLYRNIRQWERENHDFLLNYASTRENTNYLRVISRIYLTRKLNVSLRSAEAASAGLTVGAARPVRLFTAESPSGEDTPTTNVESYTRALQTLNESLKSILQTVTKDGKEAILPGGSVKIVAASSRSINIEEIFDRPLVIGYLGFDMAVGPDGFLGPPMPTRTVLTRKQKPSPASEDLRLMTLAYITQAYNIIKERAENDINEAIALKNSLDKLGALIPEEYLVPIFSMDENSELKEQIPAGSTLREVPPRLIDLTVYCDRLDSSLGYLQKSAESCAQRKIWLQPTRKACEQMRIIMKQNSELLRQAIMFAGSAELKNLR
;
A
#
# COMPACT_ATOMS: atom_id res chain seq x y z
N MET A 1 -63.19 -5.44 -39.27
CA MET A 1 -61.96 -6.25 -39.22
C MET A 1 -60.63 -5.48 -39.17
N LYS A 2 -60.58 -4.14 -39.12
CA LYS A 2 -59.30 -3.38 -39.04
C LYS A 2 -58.96 -2.75 -37.67
N LYS A 3 -59.83 -2.87 -36.66
CA LYS A 3 -59.61 -2.27 -35.33
C LYS A 3 -59.14 -3.24 -34.24
N LEU A 4 -59.08 -4.55 -34.51
CA LEU A 4 -58.65 -5.55 -33.52
C LEU A 4 -57.13 -5.86 -33.55
N CYS A 5 -56.43 -5.58 -34.65
CA CYS A 5 -54.98 -5.84 -34.74
C CYS A 5 -54.10 -4.83 -34.00
N PHE A 6 -54.59 -3.61 -33.74
CA PHE A 6 -53.74 -2.57 -33.12
C PHE A 6 -53.57 -2.76 -31.61
N ILE A 7 -54.50 -3.44 -30.94
CA ILE A 7 -54.46 -3.67 -29.49
C ILE A 7 -53.51 -4.83 -29.13
N TYR A 8 -53.35 -5.83 -30.00
CA TYR A 8 -52.38 -6.92 -29.78
C TYR A 8 -50.92 -6.52 -30.04
N SER A 9 -50.67 -5.52 -30.90
CA SER A 9 -49.30 -5.01 -31.14
C SER A 9 -48.77 -4.19 -29.96
N LEU A 10 -49.65 -3.48 -29.22
CA LEU A 10 -49.22 -2.66 -28.08
C LEU A 10 -49.02 -3.47 -26.78
N LEU A 11 -49.64 -4.65 -26.66
CA LEU A 11 -49.51 -5.50 -25.47
C LEU A 11 -48.28 -6.43 -25.48
N THR A 12 -47.63 -6.62 -26.64
CA THR A 12 -46.51 -7.57 -26.77
C THR A 12 -45.13 -6.91 -26.55
N VAL A 13 -45.07 -5.58 -26.44
CA VAL A 13 -43.81 -4.82 -26.28
C VAL A 13 -43.41 -4.57 -24.81
N ILE A 14 -44.26 -4.94 -23.83
CA ILE A 14 -44.00 -4.63 -22.41
C ILE A 14 -43.25 -5.76 -21.65
N PHE A 15 -42.99 -6.92 -22.26
CA PHE A 15 -42.45 -8.09 -21.55
C PHE A 15 -40.95 -8.38 -21.69
N LEU A 16 -40.13 -7.50 -22.30
CA LEU A 16 -38.75 -7.88 -22.67
C LEU A 16 -37.58 -7.01 -22.17
N THR A 17 -37.74 -6.13 -21.17
CA THR A 17 -36.56 -5.38 -20.66
C THR A 17 -36.56 -5.24 -19.14
N GLY A 18 -36.26 -6.34 -18.46
CA GLY A 18 -35.96 -6.35 -17.03
C GLY A 18 -34.81 -7.30 -16.74
N CYS A 19 -33.64 -7.10 -17.37
CA CYS A 19 -32.41 -7.79 -16.96
C CYS A 19 -32.12 -7.44 -15.49
N PRO A 20 -32.19 -8.39 -14.53
CA PRO A 20 -31.92 -8.11 -13.11
C PRO A 20 -30.42 -7.91 -12.80
N GLY A 21 -29.58 -7.66 -13.81
CA GLY A 21 -28.13 -7.89 -13.75
C GLY A 21 -27.25 -6.76 -13.20
N SER A 22 -27.70 -5.50 -13.17
CA SER A 22 -26.79 -4.36 -12.88
C SER A 22 -26.93 -3.72 -11.50
N ILE A 23 -27.91 -4.19 -10.71
CA ILE A 23 -28.24 -3.59 -9.41
C ILE A 23 -27.19 -3.98 -8.35
N ASN A 24 -26.68 -5.22 -8.35
CA ASN A 24 -25.75 -5.70 -7.31
C ASN A 24 -24.34 -5.11 -7.38
N GLU A 25 -23.83 -4.79 -8.57
CA GLU A 25 -22.44 -4.34 -8.73
C GLU A 25 -22.19 -2.95 -8.13
N LYS A 26 -23.13 -2.01 -8.35
CA LYS A 26 -23.07 -0.66 -7.75
C LYS A 26 -23.07 -0.70 -6.21
N TYR A 27 -23.78 -1.67 -5.63
CA TYR A 27 -23.87 -1.80 -4.17
C TYR A 27 -22.60 -2.38 -3.56
N LEU A 28 -22.01 -3.39 -4.18
CA LEU A 28 -20.74 -3.96 -3.73
C LEU A 28 -19.61 -2.93 -3.83
N SER A 29 -19.58 -2.14 -4.91
CA SER A 29 -18.58 -1.08 -5.09
C SER A 29 -18.75 0.06 -4.08
N GLN A 30 -19.98 0.50 -3.81
CA GLN A 30 -20.24 1.55 -2.82
C GLN A 30 -19.97 1.07 -1.39
N THR A 31 -20.20 -0.22 -1.15
CA THR A 31 -19.87 -0.90 0.09
C THR A 31 -18.37 -0.84 0.33
N ALA A 32 -17.58 -1.47 -0.54
CA ALA A 32 -16.13 -1.38 -0.44
C ALA A 32 -15.72 0.08 -0.26
N ARG A 33 -16.32 1.00 -1.03
CA ARG A 33 -16.00 2.43 -0.99
C ARG A 33 -16.03 3.02 0.42
N ASN A 34 -17.16 2.84 1.10
CA ASN A 34 -17.37 3.41 2.42
C ASN A 34 -16.40 2.84 3.46
N TRP A 35 -16.12 1.53 3.43
CA TRP A 35 -15.15 0.91 4.33
C TRP A 35 -13.75 1.45 4.13
N CYS A 36 -13.32 1.52 2.88
CA CYS A 36 -12.00 2.01 2.56
C CYS A 36 -11.82 3.48 2.97
N MET A 37 -12.83 4.33 2.79
CA MET A 37 -12.80 5.72 3.29
C MET A 37 -12.69 5.77 4.83
N VAL A 38 -13.44 4.93 5.51
CA VAL A 38 -13.47 4.82 6.98
C VAL A 38 -12.10 4.44 7.54
N ILE A 39 -11.50 3.36 7.03
CA ILE A 39 -10.18 2.90 7.49
C ILE A 39 -9.06 3.85 7.04
N ARG A 40 -9.19 4.48 5.86
CA ARG A 40 -8.21 5.44 5.37
C ARG A 40 -8.13 6.69 6.25
N ALA A 41 -9.20 7.06 6.95
CA ALA A 41 -9.17 8.13 7.95
C ALA A 41 -8.15 7.84 9.09
N SER A 42 -7.82 6.57 9.33
CA SER A 42 -6.77 6.13 10.26
C SER A 42 -5.38 6.02 9.61
N GLN A 43 -5.20 6.57 8.41
CA GLN A 43 -3.94 6.55 7.63
C GLN A 43 -3.46 5.13 7.27
N ILE A 44 -4.38 4.18 7.19
CA ILE A 44 -4.09 2.77 6.86
C ILE A 44 -4.62 2.47 5.46
N ILE A 45 -3.97 1.56 4.73
CA ILE A 45 -4.47 1.04 3.46
C ILE A 45 -5.50 -0.04 3.79
N PRO A 46 -6.78 0.18 3.47
CA PRO A 46 -7.85 -0.77 3.79
C PRO A 46 -7.72 -2.05 2.98
N ILE A 47 -8.17 -3.17 3.57
CA ILE A 47 -8.38 -4.42 2.86
C ILE A 47 -9.87 -4.74 2.87
N TYR A 48 -10.39 -5.15 1.72
CA TYR A 48 -11.75 -5.64 1.58
C TYR A 48 -11.82 -6.76 0.53
N PRO A 49 -12.43 -7.92 0.84
CA PRO A 49 -12.94 -8.30 2.16
C PRO A 49 -11.79 -8.50 3.18
N LEU A 50 -12.11 -8.53 4.47
CA LEU A 50 -11.12 -8.85 5.51
C LEU A 50 -10.49 -10.22 5.24
N SER A 51 -9.18 -10.36 5.46
CA SER A 51 -8.44 -11.57 5.13
C SER A 51 -7.45 -11.98 6.22
N GLU A 52 -7.23 -13.28 6.39
CA GLU A 52 -6.17 -13.85 7.24
C GLU A 52 -4.81 -13.92 6.52
N ASP A 53 -4.82 -13.91 5.18
CA ASP A 53 -3.64 -14.31 4.41
C ASP A 53 -2.64 -13.18 4.20
N LEU A 54 -2.97 -11.93 4.53
CA LEU A 54 -2.02 -10.84 4.36
C LEU A 54 -0.97 -10.83 5.49
N GLN A 55 0.30 -10.77 5.13
CA GLN A 55 1.42 -10.77 6.07
C GLN A 55 2.39 -9.62 5.81
N VAL A 56 3.15 -9.29 6.85
CA VAL A 56 4.28 -8.36 6.74
C VAL A 56 5.38 -9.03 5.93
N GLY A 57 5.92 -8.31 4.95
CA GLY A 57 6.84 -8.87 3.95
C GLY A 57 6.17 -9.29 2.64
N ASP A 58 4.83 -9.28 2.55
CA ASP A 58 4.14 -9.49 1.28
C ASP A 58 4.50 -8.39 0.28
N ILE A 59 4.73 -8.81 -0.97
CA ILE A 59 5.11 -7.96 -2.09
C ILE A 59 4.02 -8.02 -3.14
N PHE A 60 3.44 -6.87 -3.45
CA PHE A 60 2.46 -6.72 -4.51
C PHE A 60 3.05 -5.94 -5.69
N LEU A 61 2.81 -6.40 -6.90
CA LEU A 61 3.04 -5.61 -8.10
C LEU A 61 1.82 -4.72 -8.35
N VAL A 62 2.06 -3.41 -8.39
CA VAL A 62 1.01 -2.40 -8.60
C VAL A 62 1.43 -1.40 -9.67
N GLN A 63 0.45 -0.91 -10.44
CA GLN A 63 0.69 0.12 -11.48
C GLN A 63 0.58 1.55 -10.93
N GLN A 64 0.05 1.68 -9.71
CA GLN A 64 -0.22 2.95 -9.08
C GLN A 64 0.27 2.93 -7.64
N THR A 65 0.80 4.07 -7.21
CA THR A 65 1.18 4.23 -5.80
C THR A 65 -0.06 4.27 -4.91
N VAL A 66 0.15 4.11 -3.60
CA VAL A 66 -0.92 4.08 -2.59
C VAL A 66 -1.81 5.33 -2.66
N GLU A 67 -1.25 6.46 -3.05
CA GLU A 67 -1.93 7.75 -3.09
C GLU A 67 -2.86 7.83 -4.29
N ASN A 68 -2.37 7.46 -5.47
CA ASN A 68 -3.16 7.46 -6.70
C ASN A 68 -4.32 6.45 -6.61
N GLN A 69 -4.13 5.36 -5.88
CA GLN A 69 -5.20 4.41 -5.58
C GLN A 69 -6.39 5.09 -4.90
N HIS A 70 -6.20 6.12 -4.07
CA HIS A 70 -7.34 6.83 -3.45
C HIS A 70 -8.19 7.55 -4.51
N ASP A 71 -7.56 8.24 -5.45
CA ASP A 71 -8.24 8.98 -6.51
C ASP A 71 -8.98 8.01 -7.45
N ASP A 72 -8.30 6.94 -7.83
CA ASP A 72 -8.88 5.85 -8.62
C ASP A 72 -10.05 5.21 -7.91
N TYR A 73 -9.96 5.09 -6.60
CA TYR A 73 -11.03 4.55 -5.79
C TYR A 73 -12.26 5.45 -5.74
N VAL A 74 -12.05 6.75 -5.55
CA VAL A 74 -13.12 7.76 -5.58
C VAL A 74 -13.79 7.79 -6.95
N LYS A 75 -13.01 7.60 -8.02
CA LYS A 75 -13.45 7.68 -9.41
C LYS A 75 -14.14 6.39 -9.89
N ASN A 76 -13.53 5.24 -9.67
CA ASN A 76 -13.93 3.95 -10.24
C ASN A 76 -14.78 3.11 -9.28
N ASN A 77 -14.82 3.47 -7.99
CA ASN A 77 -15.48 2.71 -6.90
C ASN A 77 -14.90 1.31 -6.64
N PHE A 78 -13.77 0.95 -7.26
CA PHE A 78 -13.04 -0.28 -6.98
C PHE A 78 -11.54 -0.01 -7.05
N LEU A 79 -10.75 -0.78 -6.30
CA LEU A 79 -9.29 -0.83 -6.47
C LEU A 79 -8.95 -1.94 -7.47
N PRO A 80 -8.00 -1.71 -8.40
CA PRO A 80 -7.49 -2.79 -9.22
C PRO A 80 -6.91 -3.91 -8.33
N LEU A 81 -7.09 -5.16 -8.75
CA LEU A 81 -6.52 -6.30 -8.04
C LEU A 81 -5.00 -6.17 -8.03
N GLU A 82 -4.43 -6.24 -6.84
CA GLU A 82 -2.98 -6.25 -6.66
C GLU A 82 -2.47 -7.67 -6.93
N TYR A 83 -1.38 -7.79 -7.70
CA TYR A 83 -0.80 -9.09 -8.00
C TYR A 83 0.21 -9.45 -6.90
N HIS A 84 -0.13 -10.41 -6.04
CA HIS A 84 0.79 -10.91 -5.02
C HIS A 84 1.94 -11.66 -5.71
N VAL A 85 3.15 -11.11 -5.62
CA VAL A 85 4.33 -11.63 -6.32
C VAL A 85 5.11 -12.59 -5.42
N ALA A 86 5.36 -12.19 -4.18
CA ALA A 86 6.17 -12.96 -3.25
C ALA A 86 5.90 -12.54 -1.81
N ARG A 87 6.26 -13.42 -0.87
CA ARG A 87 6.27 -13.17 0.57
C ARG A 87 7.70 -13.25 1.06
N LEU A 88 8.22 -12.13 1.58
CA LEU A 88 9.49 -12.14 2.30
C LEU A 88 9.30 -12.82 3.66
N ASP A 89 10.34 -13.51 4.14
CA ASP A 89 10.40 -14.05 5.50
C ASP A 89 11.38 -13.22 6.33
N PRO A 90 10.97 -12.02 6.83
CA PRO A 90 11.87 -11.17 7.61
C PRO A 90 12.14 -11.83 8.97
N ASN A 91 13.40 -12.20 9.20
CA ASN A 91 13.84 -12.86 10.43
C ASN A 91 14.11 -11.87 11.57
N GLU A 92 13.98 -10.57 11.33
CA GLU A 92 14.38 -9.51 12.26
C GLU A 92 13.25 -9.03 13.19
N PHE A 93 12.08 -9.70 13.22
CA PHE A 93 11.00 -9.35 14.16
C PHE A 93 11.47 -9.33 15.61
N VAL A 94 12.28 -10.32 16.02
CA VAL A 94 12.80 -10.39 17.39
C VAL A 94 13.63 -9.15 17.70
N ASN A 95 14.60 -8.82 16.84
CA ASN A 95 15.46 -7.65 17.01
C ASN A 95 14.65 -6.33 17.01
N PHE A 96 13.64 -6.23 16.13
CA PHE A 96 12.78 -5.07 16.04
C PHE A 96 11.94 -4.86 17.33
N TYR A 97 11.46 -5.95 17.93
CA TYR A 97 10.62 -5.91 19.12
C TYR A 97 11.36 -6.02 20.46
N ASP A 98 12.65 -6.32 20.45
CA ASP A 98 13.49 -6.54 21.64
C ASP A 98 13.44 -5.39 22.64
N HIS A 99 13.30 -4.16 22.13
CA HIS A 99 13.27 -2.94 22.93
C HIS A 99 11.85 -2.44 23.26
N SER A 100 10.80 -3.22 22.98
CA SER A 100 9.41 -2.75 23.12
C SER A 100 8.43 -3.80 23.65
N PHE A 101 7.99 -4.72 22.79
CA PHE A 101 6.83 -5.59 23.06
C PHE A 101 7.21 -7.08 23.14
N ALA A 102 8.43 -7.46 22.76
CA ALA A 102 8.89 -8.83 22.94
C ALA A 102 9.33 -9.04 24.40
N PRO A 103 8.65 -9.90 25.18
CA PRO A 103 9.28 -10.39 26.40
C PRO A 103 10.61 -11.05 26.04
N HIS A 104 11.66 -10.85 26.85
CA HIS A 104 12.98 -11.46 26.66
C HIS A 104 12.98 -12.99 26.88
N THR A 105 11.86 -13.66 26.58
CA THR A 105 11.72 -15.10 26.67
C THR A 105 12.27 -15.74 25.40
N PRO A 106 13.34 -16.56 25.49
CA PRO A 106 14.04 -17.13 24.33
C PRO A 106 13.22 -18.15 23.51
N LYS A 107 11.92 -18.32 23.81
CA LYS A 107 11.03 -19.28 23.16
C LYS A 107 10.01 -18.64 22.22
N LEU A 108 9.89 -17.32 22.19
CA LEU A 108 8.86 -16.65 21.39
C LEU A 108 9.26 -16.55 19.91
N ARG A 109 8.48 -17.18 19.03
CA ARG A 109 8.62 -17.12 17.57
C ARG A 109 7.62 -16.10 17.00
N LEU A 110 8.09 -14.87 16.84
CA LEU A 110 7.29 -13.78 16.26
C LEU A 110 7.26 -13.84 14.72
N PRO A 111 6.15 -13.44 14.06
CA PRO A 111 4.84 -13.10 14.62
C PRO A 111 3.94 -14.34 14.83
N ARG A 112 4.41 -15.54 14.43
CA ARG A 112 3.64 -16.80 14.46
C ARG A 112 2.93 -17.03 15.80
N ASP A 113 3.64 -16.84 16.90
CA ASP A 113 3.09 -17.08 18.24
C ASP A 113 1.96 -16.14 18.61
N TRP A 114 1.92 -14.92 18.06
CA TRP A 114 0.79 -14.00 18.22
C TRP A 114 -0.44 -14.45 17.43
N LEU A 115 -0.25 -15.14 16.30
CA LEU A 115 -1.33 -15.50 15.38
C LEU A 115 -1.90 -16.91 15.61
N ASN A 116 -1.26 -17.71 16.47
CA ASN A 116 -1.71 -19.07 16.75
C ASN A 116 -3.07 -19.06 17.46
N ALA A 117 -4.09 -19.59 16.77
CA ALA A 117 -5.44 -19.76 17.28
C ALA A 117 -5.46 -20.55 18.60
N GLY A 118 -6.27 -20.12 19.56
CA GLY A 118 -6.44 -20.80 20.86
C GLY A 118 -5.40 -20.45 21.93
N SER A 119 -4.39 -19.65 21.60
CA SER A 119 -3.40 -19.13 22.57
C SER A 119 -3.68 -17.67 22.93
N ASP A 120 -4.79 -17.40 23.63
CA ASP A 120 -5.16 -16.02 24.02
C ASP A 120 -4.04 -15.32 24.81
N ASN A 121 -3.23 -16.09 25.54
CA ASN A 121 -2.07 -15.58 26.27
C ASN A 121 -1.06 -14.86 25.35
N ASN A 122 -0.82 -15.35 24.14
CA ASN A 122 0.15 -14.74 23.23
C ASN A 122 -0.45 -13.58 22.44
N TRP A 123 -1.72 -13.68 22.02
CA TRP A 123 -2.41 -12.56 21.36
C TRP A 123 -2.43 -11.31 22.23
N ASN A 124 -2.58 -11.49 23.54
CA ASN A 124 -2.57 -10.38 24.49
C ASN A 124 -1.22 -9.65 24.52
N LEU A 125 -0.11 -10.34 24.23
CA LEU A 125 1.24 -9.76 24.13
C LEU A 125 1.49 -8.98 22.83
N ALA A 126 0.69 -9.18 21.79
CA ALA A 126 0.84 -8.43 20.55
C ALA A 126 0.58 -6.92 20.78
N PRO A 127 1.30 -6.03 20.07
CA PRO A 127 1.10 -4.58 20.20
C PRO A 127 -0.35 -4.18 19.95
N LEU A 128 -0.89 -3.34 20.83
CA LEU A 128 -2.27 -2.85 20.75
C LEU A 128 -2.45 -1.86 19.59
N ALA A 129 -3.61 -1.91 18.94
CA ALA A 129 -4.09 -0.88 18.04
C ALA A 129 -5.50 -0.44 18.48
N SER A 130 -5.83 0.82 18.23
CA SER A 130 -7.17 1.36 18.51
C SER A 130 -7.65 2.16 17.31
N PHE A 131 -8.94 2.05 17.06
CA PHE A 131 -9.61 2.71 15.95
C PHE A 131 -10.77 3.53 16.52
N PRO A 132 -11.06 4.71 15.95
CA PRO A 132 -12.24 5.46 16.33
C PRO A 132 -13.51 4.68 16.01
N THR A 133 -14.60 5.01 16.69
CA THR A 133 -15.92 4.53 16.33
C THR A 133 -16.40 5.26 15.08
N TYR A 134 -16.87 4.51 14.09
CA TYR A 134 -17.35 5.07 12.83
C TYR A 134 -18.87 5.02 12.77
N THR A 135 -19.49 6.08 12.26
CA THR A 135 -20.95 6.16 12.04
C THR A 135 -21.29 5.94 10.58
N PHE A 136 -22.45 5.35 10.30
CA PHE A 136 -22.99 5.17 8.96
C PHE A 136 -24.52 5.23 8.97
N SER A 137 -25.14 5.41 7.81
CA SER A 137 -26.60 5.41 7.65
C SER A 137 -27.02 4.45 6.55
N ILE A 138 -28.14 3.78 6.75
CA ILE A 138 -28.68 2.72 5.89
C ILE A 138 -30.15 3.01 5.59
N ARG A 139 -30.60 2.71 4.38
CA ARG A 139 -32.02 2.70 3.98
C ARG A 139 -32.34 1.39 3.27
N ARG A 140 -33.49 0.78 3.56
CA ARG A 140 -34.05 -0.41 2.91
C ARG A 140 -34.59 0.01 1.54
N GLY A 141 -34.31 -0.74 0.48
CA GLY A 141 -34.79 -0.46 -0.89
C GLY A 141 -33.93 0.52 -1.71
N GLN A 142 -33.12 1.38 -1.09
CA GLN A 142 -31.92 1.92 -1.72
C GLN A 142 -30.80 0.94 -1.39
N GLY A 143 -30.49 0.02 -2.30
CA GLY A 143 -29.73 -1.19 -1.96
C GLY A 143 -28.48 -0.95 -1.11
N PHE A 144 -28.19 -1.97 -0.29
CA PHE A 144 -27.27 -1.95 0.84
C PHE A 144 -26.01 -1.10 0.62
N ASN A 145 -26.01 0.14 1.13
CA ASN A 145 -24.85 1.05 1.16
C ASN A 145 -23.89 0.79 2.33
N LEU A 146 -24.05 -0.36 2.98
CA LEU A 146 -23.25 -0.74 4.13
C LEU A 146 -21.95 -1.32 3.67
N GLY A 147 -20.92 -0.47 3.71
CA GLY A 147 -19.57 -0.83 3.38
C GLY A 147 -18.90 -1.93 4.16
N ILE A 148 -19.59 -2.45 5.13
CA ILE A 148 -18.97 -2.99 6.29
C ILE A 148 -19.01 -4.49 6.09
N PRO A 149 -17.87 -5.19 6.17
CA PRO A 149 -17.79 -6.64 6.07
C PRO A 149 -18.33 -7.30 7.37
N VAL A 150 -19.47 -6.81 7.89
CA VAL A 150 -20.14 -7.34 9.07
C VAL A 150 -21.43 -8.00 8.59
N LYS A 151 -21.46 -9.31 8.72
CA LYS A 151 -22.53 -10.17 8.20
C LYS A 151 -23.84 -9.99 8.98
N GLY A 152 -23.74 -9.50 10.21
CA GLY A 152 -24.88 -9.28 11.09
C GLY A 152 -25.79 -8.11 10.69
N VAL A 153 -25.33 -7.17 9.87
CA VAL A 153 -26.11 -5.94 9.63
C VAL A 153 -27.45 -6.18 8.91
N PRO A 154 -27.52 -6.98 7.83
CA PRO A 154 -28.81 -7.32 7.20
C PRO A 154 -29.79 -8.00 8.17
N VAL A 155 -29.28 -8.89 9.02
CA VAL A 155 -30.07 -9.57 10.05
C VAL A 155 -30.57 -8.56 11.08
N GLY A 156 -29.72 -7.64 11.52
CA GLY A 156 -30.09 -6.57 12.44
C GLY A 156 -31.19 -5.65 11.91
N LEU A 157 -31.10 -5.24 10.64
CA LEU A 157 -32.14 -4.43 9.99
C LEU A 157 -33.48 -5.16 9.83
N SER A 158 -33.43 -6.47 9.56
CA SER A 158 -34.64 -7.30 9.49
C SER A 158 -35.31 -7.38 10.86
N LEU A 159 -34.53 -7.62 11.92
CA LEU A 159 -35.02 -7.67 13.29
C LEU A 159 -35.54 -6.33 13.81
N LEU A 160 -34.93 -5.21 13.41
CA LEU A 160 -35.41 -3.87 13.76
C LEU A 160 -36.74 -3.49 13.10
N GLY A 161 -37.14 -4.20 12.04
CA GLY A 161 -38.32 -3.83 11.25
C GLY A 161 -38.21 -2.50 10.50
N ALA A 162 -37.13 -1.73 10.67
CA ALA A 162 -36.99 -0.38 10.18
C ALA A 162 -36.61 -0.30 8.69
N ASP A 163 -37.19 0.69 7.99
CA ASP A 163 -36.83 1.00 6.60
C ASP A 163 -35.56 1.86 6.49
N SER A 164 -35.06 2.39 7.61
CA SER A 164 -33.75 3.04 7.66
C SER A 164 -33.18 3.01 9.07
N ALA A 165 -31.85 2.98 9.16
CA ALA A 165 -31.15 2.96 10.43
C ALA A 165 -29.84 3.75 10.36
N CYS A 166 -29.51 4.44 11.44
CA CYS A 166 -28.16 4.93 11.69
C CYS A 166 -27.41 3.87 12.49
N GLY A 167 -26.18 3.56 12.13
CA GLY A 167 -25.37 2.61 12.88
C GLY A 167 -23.98 3.12 13.20
N THR A 168 -23.32 2.43 14.11
CA THR A 168 -21.92 2.61 14.43
C THR A 168 -21.16 1.30 14.33
N ILE A 169 -19.88 1.38 13.97
CA ILE A 169 -18.93 0.26 14.02
C ILE A 169 -17.85 0.62 15.02
N THR A 170 -17.51 -0.33 15.87
CA THR A 170 -16.31 -0.28 16.69
C THR A 170 -15.43 -1.47 16.36
N ILE A 171 -14.19 -1.22 15.98
CA ILE A 171 -13.18 -2.25 15.79
C ILE A 171 -12.54 -2.51 17.16
N ALA A 172 -12.79 -3.68 17.72
CA ALA A 172 -12.38 -4.03 19.08
C ALA A 172 -11.32 -5.14 19.07
N GLN A 173 -10.53 -5.24 20.15
CA GLN A 173 -9.42 -6.19 20.25
C GLN A 173 -8.43 -6.06 19.07
N ALA A 174 -8.24 -4.84 18.57
CA ALA A 174 -7.35 -4.61 17.46
C ALA A 174 -5.88 -4.70 17.93
N LYS A 175 -5.06 -5.33 17.10
CA LYS A 175 -3.63 -5.50 17.30
C LYS A 175 -2.88 -5.09 16.04
N THR A 176 -1.59 -4.88 16.17
CA THR A 176 -0.72 -4.59 15.02
C THR A 176 0.62 -5.29 15.19
N TYR A 177 1.20 -5.74 14.09
CA TYR A 177 2.60 -6.07 14.05
C TYR A 177 3.23 -5.65 12.72
N GLY A 178 4.54 -5.45 12.74
CA GLY A 178 5.31 -4.96 11.62
C GLY A 178 6.80 -5.00 11.91
N ILE A 179 7.56 -4.53 10.93
CA ILE A 179 8.99 -4.35 11.01
C ILE A 179 9.34 -3.02 10.33
N ASP A 180 10.46 -2.41 10.69
CA ASP A 180 10.92 -1.19 10.07
C ASP A 180 11.28 -1.38 8.58
N MET A 181 11.20 -0.27 7.85
CA MET A 181 11.49 -0.21 6.42
C MET A 181 12.95 -0.58 6.12
N LEU A 182 13.91 -0.27 7.00
CA LEU A 182 15.33 -0.52 6.73
C LEU A 182 15.65 -2.02 6.74
N SER A 183 15.07 -2.76 7.67
CA SER A 183 15.20 -4.21 7.73
C SER A 183 14.56 -4.87 6.50
N LEU A 184 13.32 -4.49 6.15
CA LEU A 184 12.68 -4.98 4.91
C LEU A 184 13.43 -4.56 3.65
N TYR A 185 14.04 -3.38 3.64
CA TYR A 185 14.83 -2.89 2.51
C TYR A 185 16.03 -3.80 2.22
N ARG A 186 16.66 -4.40 3.24
CA ARG A 186 17.73 -5.38 3.00
C ARG A 186 17.20 -6.65 2.36
N ASN A 187 16.09 -7.16 2.87
CA ASN A 187 15.44 -8.39 2.39
C ASN A 187 14.92 -8.23 0.95
N ILE A 188 14.27 -7.11 0.63
CA ILE A 188 13.81 -6.82 -0.73
C ILE A 188 14.98 -6.63 -1.71
N ARG A 189 16.10 -6.04 -1.29
CA ARG A 189 17.29 -5.90 -2.14
C ARG A 189 17.97 -7.23 -2.44
N GLN A 190 17.92 -8.17 -1.51
CA GLN A 190 18.34 -9.53 -1.79
C GLN A 190 17.38 -10.21 -2.78
N TRP A 191 16.08 -10.17 -2.49
CA TRP A 191 15.05 -10.74 -3.35
C TRP A 191 15.10 -10.16 -4.79
N GLU A 192 15.33 -8.86 -4.94
CA GLU A 192 15.50 -8.17 -6.23
C GLU A 192 16.64 -8.78 -7.05
N ARG A 193 17.79 -9.08 -6.44
CA ARG A 193 18.93 -9.68 -7.14
C ARG A 193 18.61 -11.08 -7.64
N GLU A 194 17.89 -11.85 -6.83
CA GLU A 194 17.48 -13.22 -7.14
C GLU A 194 16.35 -13.28 -8.20
N ASN A 195 15.57 -12.20 -8.32
CA ASN A 195 14.38 -12.13 -9.19
C ASN A 195 14.49 -11.01 -10.24
N HIS A 196 15.71 -10.63 -10.62
CA HIS A 196 15.93 -9.50 -11.53
C HIS A 196 15.27 -9.71 -12.89
N ASP A 197 15.35 -10.92 -13.46
CA ASP A 197 14.74 -11.27 -14.74
C ASP A 197 13.22 -11.11 -14.71
N PHE A 198 12.58 -11.41 -13.56
CA PHE A 198 11.16 -11.18 -13.36
C PHE A 198 10.85 -9.67 -13.41
N LEU A 199 11.64 -8.84 -12.72
CA LEU A 199 11.45 -7.39 -12.67
C LEU A 199 11.68 -6.69 -14.00
N LEU A 200 12.57 -7.22 -14.84
CA LEU A 200 12.78 -6.71 -16.21
C LEU A 200 11.50 -6.76 -17.05
N ASN A 201 10.61 -7.73 -16.83
CA ASN A 201 9.31 -7.80 -17.52
C ASN A 201 8.35 -6.66 -17.12
N TYR A 202 8.63 -5.98 -16.00
CA TYR A 202 7.85 -4.87 -15.46
C TYR A 202 8.64 -3.56 -15.41
N ALA A 203 9.76 -3.50 -16.11
CA ALA A 203 10.61 -2.32 -16.18
C ALA A 203 9.82 -1.08 -16.62
N SER A 204 10.09 0.05 -15.98
CA SER A 204 9.40 1.31 -16.32
C SER A 204 9.70 1.77 -17.73
N THR A 205 8.66 2.26 -18.41
CA THR A 205 8.76 2.98 -19.67
C THR A 205 8.54 4.47 -19.45
N ARG A 206 8.61 5.28 -20.51
CA ARG A 206 8.30 6.72 -20.44
C ARG A 206 6.84 6.98 -20.05
N GLU A 207 5.95 6.04 -20.34
CA GLU A 207 4.50 6.21 -20.18
C GLU A 207 3.98 5.51 -18.92
N ASN A 208 4.60 4.38 -18.54
CA ASN A 208 4.12 3.53 -17.46
C ASN A 208 5.25 3.22 -16.46
N THR A 209 4.95 3.38 -15.18
CA THR A 209 5.82 3.01 -14.06
C THR A 209 5.11 1.96 -13.23
N ASN A 210 5.73 0.80 -13.09
CA ASN A 210 5.27 -0.22 -12.15
C ASN A 210 5.98 -0.04 -10.82
N TYR A 211 5.33 -0.48 -9.75
CA TYR A 211 5.87 -0.42 -8.40
C TYR A 211 5.75 -1.79 -7.74
N LEU A 212 6.71 -2.11 -6.89
CA LEU A 212 6.53 -3.12 -5.87
C LEU A 212 6.10 -2.45 -4.58
N ARG A 213 4.95 -2.86 -4.08
CA ARG A 213 4.47 -2.48 -2.76
C ARG A 213 4.88 -3.54 -1.76
N VAL A 214 5.65 -3.14 -0.76
CA VAL A 214 6.10 -4.04 0.31
C VAL A 214 5.34 -3.70 1.59
N ILE A 215 4.69 -4.70 2.17
CA ILE A 215 3.92 -4.53 3.39
C ILE A 215 4.85 -4.53 4.60
N SER A 216 4.87 -3.42 5.33
CA SER A 216 5.74 -3.23 6.50
C SER A 216 5.03 -3.45 7.82
N ARG A 217 3.70 -3.27 7.85
CA ARG A 217 2.89 -3.43 9.06
C ARG A 217 1.46 -3.80 8.70
N ILE A 218 0.85 -4.68 9.49
CA ILE A 218 -0.56 -5.01 9.36
C ILE A 218 -1.33 -4.67 10.64
N TYR A 219 -2.62 -4.43 10.46
CA TYR A 219 -3.59 -4.18 11.53
C TYR A 219 -4.65 -5.26 11.49
N LEU A 220 -4.85 -5.88 12.63
CA LEU A 220 -5.68 -7.05 12.79
C LEU A 220 -6.79 -6.77 13.79
N THR A 221 -7.92 -7.46 13.66
CA THR A 221 -8.99 -7.46 14.64
C THR A 221 -9.53 -8.87 14.86
N ARG A 222 -9.95 -9.16 16.09
CA ARG A 222 -10.76 -10.36 16.40
C ARG A 222 -12.22 -10.03 16.65
N LYS A 223 -12.59 -8.75 16.73
CA LYS A 223 -13.94 -8.36 17.13
C LYS A 223 -14.41 -7.09 16.42
N LEU A 224 -15.61 -7.15 15.86
CA LEU A 224 -16.34 -6.01 15.35
C LEU A 224 -17.65 -5.87 16.13
N ASN A 225 -17.90 -4.69 16.69
CA ASN A 225 -19.19 -4.38 17.28
C ASN A 225 -19.94 -3.45 16.33
N VAL A 226 -21.18 -3.80 15.99
CA VAL A 226 -22.08 -2.96 15.22
C VAL A 226 -23.31 -2.64 16.04
N SER A 227 -23.57 -1.35 16.24
CA SER A 227 -24.83 -0.87 16.80
C SER A 227 -25.68 -0.30 15.68
N LEU A 228 -26.95 -0.64 15.61
CA LEU A 228 -27.91 -0.08 14.67
C LEU A 228 -29.05 0.55 15.47
N ARG A 229 -29.55 1.69 15.01
CA ARG A 229 -30.68 2.40 15.58
C ARG A 229 -31.64 2.83 14.48
N SER A 230 -32.94 2.53 14.62
CA SER A 230 -33.96 2.98 13.66
C SER A 230 -33.94 4.51 13.52
N ALA A 231 -33.99 5.01 12.27
CA ALA A 231 -33.94 6.44 11.98
C ALA A 231 -35.31 7.14 12.07
N GLU A 232 -36.40 6.42 12.35
CA GLU A 232 -37.80 6.91 12.39
C GLU A 232 -38.12 7.88 13.55
N ALA A 233 -37.13 8.36 14.30
CA ALA A 233 -37.36 9.17 15.50
C ALA A 233 -37.37 10.70 15.29
N ALA A 234 -37.18 11.21 14.07
CA ALA A 234 -37.01 12.64 13.82
C ALA A 234 -37.80 13.18 12.62
N SER A 235 -39.12 12.96 12.58
CA SER A 235 -40.02 13.74 11.73
C SER A 235 -41.20 14.26 12.55
N ALA A 236 -41.10 15.50 12.99
CA ALA A 236 -42.24 16.27 13.45
C ALA A 236 -43.14 16.55 12.24
N GLY A 237 -44.19 15.74 12.05
CA GLY A 237 -45.15 15.96 10.98
C GLY A 237 -45.98 14.72 10.67
N LEU A 238 -47.22 14.71 11.16
CA LEU A 238 -48.37 13.92 10.69
C LEU A 238 -48.16 12.40 10.48
N THR A 239 -48.47 11.64 11.52
CA THR A 239 -48.53 10.18 11.53
C THR A 239 -49.71 9.65 10.71
N VAL A 240 -49.48 9.22 9.47
CA VAL A 240 -50.41 8.36 8.72
C VAL A 240 -49.67 7.06 8.39
N GLY A 241 -49.86 6.04 9.24
CA GLY A 241 -49.25 4.71 9.12
C GLY A 241 -48.09 4.48 10.09
N ALA A 242 -48.40 4.24 11.37
CA ALA A 242 -47.38 3.88 12.36
C ALA A 242 -46.75 2.52 12.01
N ALA A 243 -45.41 2.47 11.96
CA ALA A 243 -44.66 1.22 11.88
C ALA A 243 -45.12 0.28 12.99
N ARG A 244 -45.46 -0.97 12.63
CA ARG A 244 -45.85 -1.98 13.63
C ARG A 244 -44.67 -2.16 14.59
N PRO A 245 -44.82 -1.89 15.90
CA PRO A 245 -43.75 -2.11 16.84
C PRO A 245 -43.41 -3.60 16.80
N VAL A 246 -42.17 -3.93 16.47
CA VAL A 246 -41.64 -5.26 16.71
C VAL A 246 -41.79 -5.47 18.22
N ARG A 247 -42.66 -6.40 18.62
CA ARG A 247 -42.83 -6.82 20.02
C ARG A 247 -41.57 -7.58 20.44
N LEU A 248 -40.46 -6.87 20.59
CA LEU A 248 -39.36 -7.36 21.41
C LEU A 248 -39.94 -7.40 22.81
N PHE A 249 -40.19 -8.61 23.29
CA PHE A 249 -40.80 -8.95 24.56
C PHE A 249 -40.50 -7.89 25.61
N THR A 250 -41.40 -6.93 25.78
CA THR A 250 -41.47 -6.19 27.04
C THR A 250 -41.71 -7.28 28.04
N ALA A 251 -40.73 -7.52 28.91
CA ALA A 251 -40.96 -8.33 30.10
C ALA A 251 -42.14 -7.68 30.81
N GLU A 252 -43.34 -8.22 30.59
CA GLU A 252 -44.50 -7.86 31.38
C GLU A 252 -44.14 -8.36 32.76
N SER A 253 -43.72 -7.44 33.64
CA SER A 253 -43.47 -7.77 35.04
C SER A 253 -44.75 -8.44 35.56
N PRO A 254 -44.70 -9.71 36.00
CA PRO A 254 -45.81 -10.27 36.73
C PRO A 254 -46.00 -9.37 37.95
N SER A 255 -47.18 -8.76 38.03
CA SER A 255 -47.54 -7.82 39.07
C SER A 255 -47.39 -8.49 40.44
N GLY A 256 -46.34 -8.14 41.19
CA GLY A 256 -46.29 -8.43 42.64
C GLY A 256 -44.96 -8.81 43.28
N GLU A 257 -43.88 -9.12 42.54
CA GLU A 257 -42.61 -9.56 43.17
C GLU A 257 -41.37 -8.88 42.59
N ASP A 258 -40.35 -8.74 43.43
CA ASP A 258 -39.12 -7.94 43.27
C ASP A 258 -38.64 -7.83 41.81
N THR A 259 -38.93 -6.66 41.26
CA THR A 259 -38.93 -6.29 39.84
C THR A 259 -37.57 -6.15 39.12
N PRO A 260 -36.39 -6.10 39.78
CA PRO A 260 -35.12 -6.00 39.04
C PRO A 260 -34.63 -7.34 38.45
N THR A 261 -34.70 -8.43 39.21
CA THR A 261 -34.07 -9.71 38.85
C THR A 261 -34.86 -10.46 37.78
N THR A 262 -36.19 -10.50 37.89
CA THR A 262 -37.10 -11.13 36.93
C THR A 262 -37.04 -10.49 35.54
N ASN A 263 -36.82 -9.17 35.48
CA ASN A 263 -36.66 -8.44 34.22
C ASN A 263 -35.31 -8.72 33.53
N VAL A 264 -34.23 -8.85 34.30
CA VAL A 264 -32.91 -9.23 33.77
C VAL A 264 -32.92 -10.66 33.23
N GLU A 265 -33.54 -11.59 33.93
CA GLU A 265 -33.66 -12.98 33.47
C GLU A 265 -34.51 -13.10 32.21
N SER A 266 -35.66 -12.43 32.16
CA SER A 266 -36.55 -12.44 30.99
C SER A 266 -35.87 -11.82 29.77
N TYR A 267 -35.13 -10.73 29.96
CA TYR A 267 -34.31 -10.13 28.92
C TYR A 267 -33.19 -11.07 28.43
N THR A 268 -32.51 -11.75 29.36
CA THR A 268 -31.44 -12.69 29.05
C THR A 268 -31.97 -13.89 28.25
N ARG A 269 -33.14 -14.44 28.62
CA ARG A 269 -33.81 -15.51 27.87
C ARG A 269 -34.21 -15.03 26.47
N ALA A 270 -34.77 -13.82 26.34
CA ALA A 270 -35.12 -13.26 25.02
C ALA A 270 -33.88 -13.12 24.12
N LEU A 271 -32.74 -12.66 24.66
CA LEU A 271 -31.47 -12.61 23.93
C LEU A 271 -30.96 -14.01 23.56
N GLN A 272 -31.11 -15.01 24.43
CA GLN A 272 -30.75 -16.40 24.12
C GLN A 272 -31.58 -16.94 22.96
N THR A 273 -32.90 -16.79 22.99
CA THR A 273 -33.80 -17.20 21.90
C THR A 273 -33.46 -16.48 20.58
N LEU A 274 -33.14 -15.18 20.64
CA LEU A 274 -32.66 -14.41 19.48
C LEU A 274 -31.33 -14.96 18.94
N ASN A 275 -30.39 -15.31 19.80
CA ASN A 275 -29.13 -15.90 19.38
C ASN A 275 -29.29 -17.32 18.81
N GLU A 276 -30.21 -18.14 19.35
CA GLU A 276 -30.52 -19.48 18.83
C GLU A 276 -31.20 -19.41 17.46
N SER A 277 -32.18 -18.52 17.28
CA SER A 277 -32.81 -18.27 15.98
C SER A 277 -31.83 -17.70 14.96
N LEU A 278 -30.91 -16.81 15.38
CA LEU A 278 -29.83 -16.35 14.52
C LEU A 278 -28.94 -17.51 14.07
N LYS A 279 -28.55 -18.40 15.00
CA LYS A 279 -27.76 -19.60 14.69
C LYS A 279 -28.48 -20.52 13.71
N SER A 280 -29.79 -20.73 13.85
CA SER A 280 -30.57 -21.58 12.94
C SER A 280 -30.74 -20.96 11.55
N ILE A 281 -30.94 -19.64 11.46
CA ILE A 281 -30.98 -18.90 10.19
C ILE A 281 -29.63 -19.06 9.48
N LEU A 282 -28.52 -18.79 10.18
CA LEU A 282 -27.16 -18.93 9.63
C LEU A 282 -26.86 -20.37 9.17
N GLN A 283 -27.38 -21.38 9.87
CA GLN A 283 -27.28 -22.79 9.47
C GLN A 283 -28.19 -23.18 8.29
N THR A 284 -29.32 -22.49 8.09
CA THR A 284 -30.23 -22.78 6.99
C THR A 284 -29.67 -22.25 5.68
N VAL A 285 -29.09 -21.04 5.68
CA VAL A 285 -28.48 -20.47 4.47
C VAL A 285 -27.26 -21.30 4.01
N THR A 286 -26.62 -22.08 4.88
CA THR A 286 -25.50 -22.96 4.50
C THR A 286 -25.93 -24.30 3.87
N LYS A 287 -27.19 -24.73 4.00
CA LYS A 287 -27.68 -26.03 3.49
C LYS A 287 -28.16 -26.01 2.03
N ASP A 288 -28.59 -24.87 1.52
CA ASP A 288 -29.18 -24.75 0.17
C ASP A 288 -28.14 -24.65 -0.98
N GLY A 289 -26.88 -24.99 -0.72
CA GLY A 289 -25.80 -25.01 -1.74
C GLY A 289 -25.40 -23.63 -2.30
N LYS A 290 -26.13 -22.57 -1.95
CA LYS A 290 -25.67 -21.19 -2.04
C LYS A 290 -24.92 -20.90 -0.76
N GLU A 291 -23.61 -21.09 -0.76
CA GLU A 291 -22.74 -20.77 0.37
C GLU A 291 -23.15 -19.41 0.97
N ALA A 292 -23.88 -19.41 2.09
CA ALA A 292 -23.83 -18.28 3.00
C ALA A 292 -22.39 -18.27 3.49
N ILE A 293 -21.60 -17.41 2.84
CA ILE A 293 -20.23 -17.07 3.17
C ILE A 293 -20.21 -16.67 4.66
N LEU A 294 -20.04 -17.66 5.54
CA LEU A 294 -19.65 -17.50 6.93
C LEU A 294 -18.22 -18.02 7.12
N PRO A 295 -17.20 -17.51 6.38
CA PRO A 295 -15.83 -17.83 6.72
C PRO A 295 -15.51 -17.19 8.08
N GLY A 296 -15.20 -18.04 9.06
CA GLY A 296 -14.29 -17.75 10.19
C GLY A 296 -14.80 -16.97 11.41
N GLY A 297 -16.09 -16.63 11.52
CA GLY A 297 -16.59 -15.81 12.64
C GLY A 297 -17.95 -16.18 13.19
N SER A 298 -18.16 -15.92 14.48
CA SER A 298 -19.43 -16.06 15.20
C SER A 298 -20.12 -14.70 15.35
N VAL A 299 -21.43 -14.66 15.10
CA VAL A 299 -22.24 -13.45 15.27
C VAL A 299 -23.15 -13.65 16.48
N LYS A 300 -23.17 -12.67 17.39
CA LYS A 300 -23.98 -12.66 18.61
C LYS A 300 -24.72 -11.33 18.73
N ILE A 301 -26.01 -11.39 19.06
CA ILE A 301 -26.78 -10.23 19.48
C ILE A 301 -26.50 -10.01 20.96
N VAL A 302 -25.89 -8.87 21.28
CA VAL A 302 -25.48 -8.51 22.65
C VAL A 302 -26.56 -7.69 23.35
N ALA A 303 -27.29 -6.88 22.58
CA ALA A 303 -28.46 -6.17 23.07
C ALA A 303 -29.46 -5.94 21.94
N ALA A 304 -30.74 -5.99 22.25
CA ALA A 304 -31.82 -5.62 21.34
C ALA A 304 -32.86 -4.79 22.10
N SER A 305 -33.42 -3.79 21.43
CA SER A 305 -34.55 -2.97 21.85
C SER A 305 -35.44 -2.69 20.63
N SER A 306 -36.66 -2.19 20.84
CA SER A 306 -37.59 -1.85 19.75
C SER A 306 -37.04 -0.87 18.73
N ARG A 307 -35.94 -0.17 19.05
CA ARG A 307 -35.33 0.84 18.19
C ARG A 307 -33.83 0.64 17.99
N SER A 308 -33.20 -0.33 18.64
CA SER A 308 -31.76 -0.55 18.51
C SER A 308 -31.37 -2.02 18.60
N ILE A 309 -30.33 -2.40 17.89
CA ILE A 309 -29.71 -3.73 18.00
C ILE A 309 -28.20 -3.57 18.01
N ASN A 310 -27.55 -4.24 18.95
CA ASN A 310 -26.11 -4.33 19.07
C ASN A 310 -25.69 -5.76 18.72
N ILE A 311 -24.87 -5.85 17.69
CA ILE A 311 -24.36 -7.10 17.14
C ILE A 311 -22.85 -7.12 17.35
N GLU A 312 -22.36 -8.26 17.81
CA GLU A 312 -20.95 -8.54 17.96
C GLU A 312 -20.58 -9.65 16.99
N GLU A 313 -19.58 -9.41 16.15
CA GLU A 313 -18.95 -10.43 15.31
C GLU A 313 -17.55 -10.71 15.85
N ILE A 314 -17.31 -11.95 16.28
CA ILE A 314 -16.05 -12.43 16.85
C ILE A 314 -15.41 -13.41 15.87
N PHE A 315 -14.15 -13.21 15.55
CA PHE A 315 -13.37 -14.09 14.68
C PHE A 315 -12.48 -15.01 15.50
N ASP A 316 -12.51 -16.30 15.17
CA ASP A 316 -11.66 -17.30 15.84
C ASP A 316 -10.19 -16.97 15.61
N ARG A 317 -9.86 -16.57 14.38
CA ARG A 317 -8.57 -16.06 13.95
C ARG A 317 -8.64 -14.57 13.67
N PRO A 318 -7.59 -13.80 13.99
CA PRO A 318 -7.57 -12.39 13.72
C PRO A 318 -7.59 -12.12 12.20
N LEU A 319 -8.42 -11.17 11.78
CA LEU A 319 -8.53 -10.76 10.37
C LEU A 319 -7.82 -9.44 10.15
N VAL A 320 -7.13 -9.29 9.02
CA VAL A 320 -6.47 -8.06 8.63
C VAL A 320 -7.50 -7.07 8.11
N ILE A 321 -7.55 -5.90 8.72
CA ILE A 321 -8.44 -4.78 8.36
C ILE A 321 -7.73 -3.76 7.46
N GLY A 322 -6.41 -3.75 7.49
CA GLY A 322 -5.59 -2.86 6.69
C GLY A 322 -4.11 -2.99 7.01
N TYR A 323 -3.29 -2.32 6.21
CA TYR A 323 -1.85 -2.39 6.30
C TYR A 323 -1.16 -1.03 6.04
N LEU A 324 0.11 -0.94 6.41
CA LEU A 324 1.04 0.07 5.91
C LEU A 324 2.09 -0.63 5.06
N GLY A 325 2.52 0.06 4.02
CA GLY A 325 3.59 -0.38 3.16
C GLY A 325 4.35 0.80 2.59
N PHE A 326 5.32 0.50 1.76
CA PHE A 326 6.04 1.48 0.96
C PHE A 326 6.16 0.94 -0.46
N ASP A 327 6.20 1.86 -1.41
CA ASP A 327 6.30 1.52 -2.83
C ASP A 327 7.75 1.69 -3.30
N MET A 328 8.20 0.82 -4.19
CA MET A 328 9.50 0.90 -4.85
C MET A 328 9.28 0.84 -6.36
N ALA A 329 9.60 1.93 -7.07
CA ALA A 329 9.45 1.98 -8.53
C ALA A 329 10.38 0.97 -9.20
N VAL A 330 9.88 0.19 -10.15
CA VAL A 330 10.70 -0.71 -10.97
C VAL A 330 11.31 0.11 -12.09
N GLY A 331 12.62 0.35 -12.05
CA GLY A 331 13.37 1.15 -13.02
C GLY A 331 13.35 0.56 -14.45
N PRO A 332 13.80 1.33 -15.46
CA PRO A 332 13.85 0.86 -16.86
C PRO A 332 14.79 -0.32 -17.09
N ASP A 333 15.68 -0.57 -16.13
CA ASP A 333 16.63 -1.68 -16.08
C ASP A 333 16.17 -2.80 -15.16
N GLY A 334 14.93 -2.77 -14.65
CA GLY A 334 14.42 -3.79 -13.73
C GLY A 334 14.93 -3.66 -12.29
N PHE A 335 15.74 -2.65 -11.97
CA PHE A 335 16.15 -2.38 -10.59
C PHE A 335 15.12 -1.55 -9.84
N LEU A 336 14.94 -1.83 -8.56
CA LEU A 336 14.04 -1.10 -7.69
C LEU A 336 14.65 0.24 -7.29
N GLY A 337 13.86 1.30 -7.36
CA GLY A 337 14.18 2.61 -6.81
C GLY A 337 14.29 2.59 -5.27
N PRO A 338 14.58 3.74 -4.64
CA PRO A 338 14.51 3.85 -3.19
C PRO A 338 13.08 3.62 -2.69
N PRO A 339 12.90 3.15 -1.44
CA PRO A 339 11.58 3.02 -0.86
C PRO A 339 10.91 4.39 -0.72
N MET A 340 9.69 4.49 -1.20
CA MET A 340 8.86 5.67 -1.12
C MET A 340 7.85 5.51 0.02
N PRO A 341 7.98 6.27 1.12
CA PRO A 341 6.96 6.28 2.15
C PRO A 341 5.65 6.82 1.58
N THR A 342 4.53 6.23 1.99
CA THR A 342 3.18 6.68 1.62
C THR A 342 2.95 8.20 1.85
N ARG A 343 3.65 8.79 2.83
CA ARG A 343 3.50 10.22 3.13
C ARG A 343 4.21 11.14 2.13
N THR A 344 5.32 10.71 1.54
CA THR A 344 6.20 11.58 0.72
C THR A 344 5.55 11.95 -0.63
N VAL A 345 4.63 11.12 -1.11
CA VAL A 345 3.90 11.36 -2.36
C VAL A 345 2.78 12.39 -2.16
N LEU A 346 2.16 12.47 -0.98
CA LEU A 346 1.07 13.42 -0.69
C LEU A 346 1.50 14.89 -0.81
N THR A 347 2.76 15.19 -0.53
CA THR A 347 3.28 16.57 -0.54
C THR A 347 3.97 16.95 -1.84
N ARG A 348 4.41 15.98 -2.66
CA ARG A 348 5.09 16.25 -3.92
C ARG A 348 4.18 15.85 -5.08
N LYS A 349 3.62 16.85 -5.78
CA LYS A 349 3.07 16.69 -7.15
C LYS A 349 4.13 16.25 -8.19
N GLN A 350 5.34 15.87 -7.77
CA GLN A 350 6.34 15.28 -8.64
C GLN A 350 6.00 13.80 -8.79
N LYS A 351 5.73 13.39 -10.03
CA LYS A 351 5.77 11.97 -10.38
C LYS A 351 7.12 11.44 -9.92
N PRO A 352 7.17 10.34 -9.17
CA PRO A 352 8.44 9.72 -8.80
C PRO A 352 9.19 9.43 -10.09
N SER A 353 10.27 10.19 -10.33
CA SER A 353 11.12 9.95 -11.48
C SER A 353 11.77 8.58 -11.26
N PRO A 354 11.64 7.62 -12.19
CA PRO A 354 12.27 6.31 -12.07
C PRO A 354 13.79 6.52 -12.11
N ALA A 355 14.38 6.72 -10.93
CA ALA A 355 15.80 6.70 -10.54
C ALA A 355 16.86 7.24 -11.54
N SER A 356 16.51 7.93 -12.61
CA SER A 356 17.43 8.08 -13.75
C SER A 356 18.07 9.46 -13.85
N GLU A 357 17.56 10.47 -13.13
CA GLU A 357 18.18 11.80 -13.09
C GLU A 357 18.74 12.17 -11.71
N ASP A 358 17.97 12.13 -10.63
CA ASP A 358 18.47 12.49 -9.29
C ASP A 358 19.40 11.44 -8.67
N LEU A 359 19.29 10.17 -9.10
CA LEU A 359 20.27 9.16 -8.72
C LEU A 359 21.62 9.47 -9.37
N ARG A 360 21.74 10.23 -10.47
CA ARG A 360 23.02 10.45 -11.17
C ARG A 360 24.03 11.26 -10.37
N LEU A 361 23.59 12.38 -9.79
CA LEU A 361 24.44 13.22 -8.93
C LEU A 361 24.82 12.49 -7.64
N MET A 362 23.86 11.76 -7.05
CA MET A 362 24.18 10.86 -5.93
C MET A 362 25.13 9.73 -6.36
N THR A 363 24.96 9.16 -7.55
CA THR A 363 25.76 8.03 -8.07
C THR A 363 27.21 8.45 -8.30
N LEU A 364 27.49 9.65 -8.83
CA LEU A 364 28.88 10.09 -9.01
C LEU A 364 29.60 10.33 -7.68
N ALA A 365 28.92 10.93 -6.69
CA ALA A 365 29.47 11.09 -5.35
C ALA A 365 29.69 9.72 -4.65
N TYR A 366 28.71 8.81 -4.73
CA TYR A 366 28.84 7.45 -4.19
C TYR A 366 29.91 6.63 -4.90
N ILE A 367 30.05 6.74 -6.23
CA ILE A 367 31.12 6.08 -6.98
C ILE A 367 32.49 6.62 -6.55
N THR A 368 32.60 7.94 -6.37
CA THR A 368 33.84 8.56 -5.91
C THR A 368 34.21 8.11 -4.50
N GLN A 369 33.24 8.10 -3.58
CA GLN A 369 33.42 7.56 -2.23
C GLN A 369 33.79 6.08 -2.26
N ALA A 370 33.06 5.27 -3.03
CA ALA A 370 33.31 3.84 -3.17
C ALA A 370 34.72 3.56 -3.71
N TYR A 371 35.16 4.31 -4.73
CA TYR A 371 36.51 4.21 -5.26
C TYR A 371 37.57 4.56 -4.22
N ASN A 372 37.38 5.61 -3.42
CA ASN A 372 38.30 5.97 -2.35
C ASN A 372 38.42 4.86 -1.30
N ILE A 373 37.30 4.25 -0.90
CA ILE A 373 37.28 3.11 0.02
C ILE A 373 37.98 1.90 -0.60
N ILE A 374 37.68 1.57 -1.86
CA ILE A 374 38.33 0.47 -2.58
C ILE A 374 39.84 0.71 -2.68
N LYS A 375 40.26 1.94 -2.97
CA LYS A 375 41.67 2.32 -3.04
C LYS A 375 42.37 2.11 -1.70
N GLU A 376 41.80 2.63 -0.61
CA GLU A 376 42.32 2.43 0.75
C GLU A 376 42.41 0.94 1.10
N ARG A 377 41.39 0.14 0.76
CA ARG A 377 41.40 -1.31 1.01
C ARG A 377 42.40 -2.06 0.13
N ALA A 378 42.61 -1.62 -1.10
CA ALA A 378 43.62 -2.18 -2.00
C ALA A 378 45.04 -1.89 -1.51
N GLU A 379 45.27 -0.71 -0.92
CA GLU A 379 46.54 -0.35 -0.25
C GLU A 379 46.82 -1.22 0.99
N ASN A 380 45.79 -1.85 1.55
CA ASN A 380 45.88 -2.83 2.65
C ASN A 380 45.89 -4.29 2.16
N ASP A 381 46.29 -4.54 0.91
CA ASP A 381 46.45 -5.88 0.30
C ASP A 381 45.19 -6.76 0.28
N ILE A 382 44.00 -6.17 0.28
CA ILE A 382 42.75 -6.92 0.10
C ILE A 382 42.59 -7.30 -1.37
N ASN A 383 42.80 -8.58 -1.72
CA ASN A 383 42.76 -9.11 -3.09
C ASN A 383 41.53 -8.67 -3.91
N GLU A 384 40.34 -8.72 -3.30
CA GLU A 384 39.09 -8.30 -3.95
C GLU A 384 39.10 -6.78 -4.28
N ALA A 385 39.60 -5.95 -3.36
CA ALA A 385 39.74 -4.51 -3.57
C ALA A 385 40.77 -4.19 -4.66
N ILE A 386 41.88 -4.93 -4.72
CA ILE A 386 42.89 -4.79 -5.77
C ILE A 386 42.28 -5.10 -7.15
N ALA A 387 41.54 -6.20 -7.27
CA ALA A 387 40.89 -6.60 -8.52
C ALA A 387 39.84 -5.57 -8.98
N LEU A 388 39.02 -5.07 -8.05
CA LEU A 388 38.04 -4.02 -8.32
C LEU A 388 38.72 -2.71 -8.73
N LYS A 389 39.74 -2.27 -7.98
CA LYS A 389 40.50 -1.06 -8.29
C LYS A 389 41.09 -1.13 -9.70
N ASN A 390 41.76 -2.23 -10.04
CA ASN A 390 42.36 -2.40 -11.37
C ASN A 390 41.31 -2.38 -12.50
N SER A 391 40.13 -2.93 -12.25
CA SER A 391 39.03 -2.91 -13.21
C SER A 391 38.44 -1.51 -13.36
N LEU A 392 38.33 -0.75 -12.27
CA LEU A 392 37.86 0.64 -12.27
C LEU A 392 38.89 1.60 -12.89
N ASP A 393 40.19 1.36 -12.70
CA ASP A 393 41.25 2.15 -13.35
C ASP A 393 41.27 1.93 -14.87
N LYS A 394 41.00 0.70 -15.34
CA LYS A 394 40.80 0.41 -16.78
C LYS A 394 39.61 1.19 -17.37
N LEU A 395 38.59 1.47 -16.56
CA LEU A 395 37.47 2.31 -16.97
C LEU A 395 37.87 3.79 -17.08
N GLY A 396 38.71 4.27 -16.16
CA GLY A 396 39.34 5.59 -16.26
C GLY A 396 40.13 5.77 -17.56
N ALA A 397 40.80 4.71 -18.04
CA ALA A 397 41.50 4.72 -19.32
C ALA A 397 40.61 4.87 -20.56
N LEU A 398 39.27 4.78 -20.43
CA LEU A 398 38.33 5.05 -21.52
C LEU A 398 38.01 6.54 -21.69
N ILE A 399 38.45 7.39 -20.75
CA ILE A 399 38.33 8.84 -20.88
C ILE A 399 39.33 9.31 -21.95
N PRO A 400 38.92 10.18 -22.88
CA PRO A 400 39.85 10.83 -23.80
C PRO A 400 40.98 11.54 -23.03
N GLU A 401 42.22 11.51 -23.54
CA GLU A 401 43.36 12.22 -22.92
C GLU A 401 43.15 13.75 -22.91
N GLU A 402 42.30 14.25 -23.81
CA GLU A 402 41.99 15.67 -23.98
C GLU A 402 40.48 15.92 -24.00
N TYR A 403 40.07 17.13 -23.61
CA TYR A 403 38.69 17.57 -23.73
C TYR A 403 38.28 17.69 -25.21
N LEU A 404 37.43 16.78 -25.69
CA LEU A 404 36.91 16.78 -27.06
C LEU A 404 36.02 18.00 -27.40
N VAL A 405 35.49 18.67 -26.37
CA VAL A 405 34.63 19.85 -26.48
C VAL A 405 35.01 20.86 -25.40
N PRO A 406 34.80 22.17 -25.62
CA PRO A 406 35.02 23.16 -24.58
C PRO A 406 34.06 22.95 -23.40
N ILE A 407 34.56 23.17 -22.19
CA ILE A 407 33.75 23.16 -20.97
C ILE A 407 33.37 24.59 -20.64
N PHE A 408 32.06 24.84 -20.53
CA PHE A 408 31.52 26.14 -20.21
C PHE A 408 31.07 26.23 -18.75
N SER A 409 31.07 27.45 -18.22
CA SER A 409 30.38 27.84 -16.99
C SER A 409 29.54 29.09 -17.23
N MET A 410 28.65 29.43 -16.30
CA MET A 410 28.04 30.76 -16.25
C MET A 410 28.79 31.61 -15.23
N ASP A 411 29.07 32.86 -15.59
CA ASP A 411 29.60 33.84 -14.63
C ASP A 411 28.49 34.51 -13.80
N GLU A 412 28.86 35.48 -12.96
CA GLU A 412 27.92 36.22 -12.10
C GLU A 412 26.85 36.99 -12.89
N ASN A 413 27.13 37.33 -14.16
CA ASN A 413 26.22 38.05 -15.04
C ASN A 413 25.35 37.10 -15.88
N SER A 414 25.41 35.78 -15.63
CA SER A 414 24.78 34.76 -16.47
C SER A 414 25.28 34.76 -17.92
N GLU A 415 26.51 35.23 -18.14
CA GLU A 415 27.18 35.10 -19.43
C GLU A 415 27.92 33.76 -19.49
N LEU A 416 27.86 33.13 -20.66
CA LEU A 416 28.52 31.86 -20.89
C LEU A 416 30.01 32.11 -21.08
N LYS A 417 30.84 31.47 -20.25
CA LYS A 417 32.30 31.59 -20.31
C LYS A 417 32.93 30.23 -20.54
N GLU A 418 33.80 30.15 -21.53
CA GLU A 418 34.67 28.98 -21.73
C GLU A 418 35.68 28.90 -20.58
N GLN A 419 35.64 27.81 -19.81
CA GLN A 419 36.57 27.54 -18.72
C GLN A 419 37.75 26.69 -19.18
N ILE A 420 37.47 25.67 -20.00
CA ILE A 420 38.46 24.72 -20.48
C ILE A 420 38.31 24.62 -22.01
N PRO A 421 39.31 25.06 -22.78
CA PRO A 421 39.29 24.93 -24.23
C PRO A 421 39.30 23.46 -24.67
N ALA A 422 38.71 23.18 -25.83
CA ALA A 422 38.88 21.88 -26.49
C ALA A 422 40.37 21.61 -26.78
N GLY A 423 40.80 20.36 -26.63
CA GLY A 423 42.21 19.96 -26.72
C GLY A 423 43.01 20.16 -25.43
N SER A 424 42.41 20.72 -24.38
CA SER A 424 43.08 20.78 -23.08
C SER A 424 43.27 19.37 -22.51
N THR A 425 44.47 19.05 -22.05
CA THR A 425 44.79 17.75 -21.43
C THR A 425 44.07 17.58 -20.09
N LEU A 426 43.48 16.41 -19.86
CA LEU A 426 43.01 16.00 -18.53
C LEU A 426 44.24 15.72 -17.66
N ARG A 427 44.55 16.66 -16.75
CA ARG A 427 45.72 16.60 -15.87
C ARG A 427 45.59 15.48 -14.84
N GLU A 428 45.99 14.26 -15.22
CA GLU A 428 46.78 13.28 -14.46
C GLU A 428 46.86 11.96 -15.26
N VAL A 429 48.08 11.51 -15.59
CA VAL A 429 48.35 10.19 -16.19
C VAL A 429 48.87 9.27 -15.08
N PRO A 430 48.31 8.05 -14.90
CA PRO A 430 47.21 7.43 -15.65
C PRO A 430 45.82 7.90 -15.17
N PRO A 431 44.83 7.99 -16.08
CA PRO A 431 43.47 8.38 -15.72
C PRO A 431 42.83 7.33 -14.80
N ARG A 432 42.21 7.82 -13.73
CA ARG A 432 41.52 7.03 -12.70
C ARG A 432 40.02 7.15 -12.87
N LEU A 433 39.27 6.30 -12.17
CA LEU A 433 37.80 6.39 -12.16
C LEU A 433 37.30 7.78 -11.72
N ILE A 434 38.01 8.42 -10.79
CA ILE A 434 37.67 9.77 -10.32
C ILE A 434 37.75 10.81 -11.44
N ASP A 435 38.64 10.62 -12.42
CA ASP A 435 38.73 11.52 -13.56
C ASP A 435 37.51 11.37 -14.47
N LEU A 436 36.94 10.16 -14.55
CA LEU A 436 35.72 9.91 -15.35
C LEU A 436 34.53 10.61 -14.70
N THR A 437 34.41 10.54 -13.39
CA THR A 437 33.30 11.19 -12.67
C THR A 437 33.39 12.71 -12.81
N VAL A 438 34.59 13.28 -12.64
CA VAL A 438 34.85 14.73 -12.85
C VAL A 438 34.60 15.14 -14.31
N TYR A 439 35.02 14.32 -15.27
CA TYR A 439 34.79 14.58 -16.69
C TYR A 439 33.29 14.60 -17.04
N CYS A 440 32.54 13.60 -16.57
CA CYS A 440 31.08 13.53 -16.76
C CYS A 440 30.37 14.73 -16.13
N ASP A 441 30.73 15.10 -14.89
CA ASP A 441 30.12 16.22 -14.17
C ASP A 441 30.35 17.56 -14.89
N ARG A 442 31.57 17.79 -15.39
CA ARG A 442 31.91 18.97 -16.18
C ARG A 442 31.13 19.03 -17.50
N LEU A 443 31.00 17.89 -18.21
CA LEU A 443 30.25 17.81 -19.45
C LEU A 443 28.75 18.08 -19.25
N ASP A 444 28.14 17.45 -18.25
CA ASP A 444 26.71 17.64 -17.96
C ASP A 444 26.42 19.07 -17.48
N SER A 445 27.30 19.66 -16.66
CA SER A 445 27.21 21.07 -16.26
C SER A 445 27.32 22.00 -17.47
N SER A 446 28.33 21.79 -18.32
CA SER A 446 28.53 22.54 -19.58
C SER A 446 27.30 22.46 -20.49
N LEU A 447 26.73 21.26 -20.65
CA LEU A 447 25.50 21.04 -21.42
C LEU A 447 24.31 21.82 -20.83
N GLY A 448 24.17 21.84 -19.50
CA GLY A 448 23.14 22.60 -18.80
C GLY A 448 23.28 24.12 -19.02
N TYR A 449 24.51 24.65 -18.98
CA TYR A 449 24.76 26.07 -19.24
C TYR A 449 24.50 26.45 -20.71
N LEU A 450 24.95 25.63 -21.66
CA LEU A 450 24.67 25.83 -23.10
C LEU A 450 23.17 25.84 -23.42
N GLN A 451 22.38 25.04 -22.70
CA GLN A 451 20.92 25.04 -22.86
C GLN A 451 20.28 26.32 -22.32
N LYS A 452 20.82 26.88 -21.24
CA LYS A 452 20.29 28.06 -20.54
C LYS A 452 20.77 29.40 -21.10
N SER A 453 21.89 29.46 -21.82
CA SER A 453 22.48 30.73 -22.27
C SER A 453 21.50 31.54 -23.13
N ALA A 454 21.74 32.84 -23.29
CA ALA A 454 20.99 33.72 -24.20
C ALA A 454 21.73 33.93 -25.55
N GLU A 455 22.85 33.23 -25.77
CA GLU A 455 23.68 33.41 -26.96
C GLU A 455 22.92 33.14 -28.27
N SER A 456 23.41 33.77 -29.35
CA SER A 456 22.85 33.65 -30.68
C SER A 456 22.65 32.18 -31.07
N CYS A 457 21.52 31.89 -31.73
CA CYS A 457 21.11 30.53 -32.10
C CYS A 457 22.18 29.79 -32.95
N ALA A 458 23.02 30.53 -33.68
CA ALA A 458 24.08 29.96 -34.50
C ALA A 458 25.25 29.43 -33.66
N GLN A 459 25.81 30.24 -32.75
CA GLN A 459 26.97 29.86 -31.92
C GLN A 459 26.62 28.73 -30.96
N ARG A 460 25.43 28.78 -30.36
CA ARG A 460 24.95 27.72 -29.47
C ARG A 460 24.86 26.37 -30.17
N LYS A 461 24.37 26.34 -31.42
CA LYS A 461 24.24 25.08 -32.18
C LYS A 461 25.59 24.42 -32.45
N ILE A 462 26.64 25.21 -32.66
CA ILE A 462 28.01 24.73 -32.90
C ILE A 462 28.51 23.93 -31.69
N TRP A 463 28.26 24.40 -30.47
CA TRP A 463 28.76 23.75 -29.25
C TRP A 463 27.81 22.73 -28.63
N LEU A 464 26.50 22.94 -28.74
CA LEU A 464 25.49 22.11 -28.10
C LEU A 464 25.48 20.68 -28.62
N GLN A 465 25.60 20.48 -29.94
CA GLN A 465 25.53 19.14 -30.54
C GLN A 465 26.76 18.28 -30.21
N PRO A 466 28.01 18.76 -30.36
CA PRO A 466 29.19 18.02 -29.92
C PRO A 466 29.18 17.70 -28.43
N THR A 467 28.79 18.67 -27.58
CA THR A 467 28.74 18.46 -26.12
C THR A 467 27.70 17.39 -25.77
N ARG A 468 26.52 17.43 -26.40
CA ARG A 468 25.50 16.38 -26.23
C ARG A 468 26.01 15.01 -26.66
N LYS A 469 26.71 14.92 -27.78
CA LYS A 469 27.30 13.65 -28.27
C LYS A 469 28.36 13.11 -27.32
N ALA A 470 29.22 13.98 -26.78
CA ALA A 470 30.23 13.61 -25.78
C ALA A 470 29.57 13.08 -24.49
N CYS A 471 28.55 13.78 -23.97
CA CYS A 471 27.74 13.30 -22.84
C CYS A 471 27.12 11.93 -23.12
N GLU A 472 26.57 11.72 -24.32
CA GLU A 472 25.94 10.46 -24.70
C GLU A 472 26.95 9.31 -24.79
N GLN A 473 28.14 9.55 -25.35
CA GLN A 473 29.22 8.57 -25.39
C GLN A 473 29.67 8.15 -23.98
N MET A 474 29.88 9.12 -23.07
CA MET A 474 30.23 8.81 -21.69
C MET A 474 29.11 8.03 -20.97
N ARG A 475 27.85 8.35 -21.24
CA ARG A 475 26.70 7.58 -20.71
C ARG A 475 26.67 6.15 -21.22
N ILE A 476 27.01 5.91 -22.49
CA ILE A 476 27.12 4.56 -23.04
C ILE A 476 28.22 3.79 -22.33
N ILE A 477 29.39 4.39 -22.11
CA ILE A 477 30.51 3.78 -21.38
C ILE A 477 30.08 3.42 -19.94
N MET A 478 29.48 4.38 -19.21
CA MET A 478 29.00 4.14 -17.85
C MET A 478 27.93 3.04 -17.79
N LYS A 479 27.02 3.01 -18.78
CA LYS A 479 25.98 1.99 -18.86
C LYS A 479 26.54 0.60 -19.17
N GLN A 480 27.51 0.50 -20.08
CA GLN A 480 28.17 -0.76 -20.42
C GLN A 480 28.96 -1.36 -19.24
N ASN A 481 29.31 -0.52 -18.25
CA ASN A 481 30.08 -0.91 -17.07
C ASN A 481 29.30 -0.72 -15.76
N SER A 482 27.96 -0.62 -15.82
CA SER A 482 27.12 -0.36 -14.64
C SER A 482 27.27 -1.44 -13.58
N GLU A 483 27.44 -2.71 -13.98
CA GLU A 483 27.62 -3.83 -13.06
C GLU A 483 28.94 -3.73 -12.27
N LEU A 484 30.04 -3.32 -12.93
CA LEU A 484 31.31 -3.08 -12.24
C LEU A 484 31.19 -1.94 -11.21
N LEU A 485 30.55 -0.84 -11.60
CA LEU A 485 30.30 0.30 -10.70
C LEU A 485 29.42 -0.10 -9.51
N ARG A 486 28.44 -0.98 -9.74
CA ARG A 486 27.59 -1.53 -8.67
C ARG A 486 28.38 -2.42 -7.72
N GLN A 487 29.21 -3.32 -8.24
CA GLN A 487 30.09 -4.16 -7.42
C GLN A 487 31.00 -3.29 -6.55
N ALA A 488 31.53 -2.20 -7.09
CA ALA A 488 32.33 -1.24 -6.35
C ALA A 488 31.55 -0.61 -5.18
N ILE A 489 30.33 -0.11 -5.44
CA ILE A 489 29.47 0.49 -4.40
C ILE A 489 29.11 -0.54 -3.32
N MET A 490 28.75 -1.75 -3.71
CA MET A 490 28.40 -2.84 -2.79
C MET A 490 29.59 -3.25 -1.90
N PHE A 491 30.77 -3.38 -2.50
CA PHE A 491 32.01 -3.67 -1.76
C PHE A 491 32.28 -2.58 -0.72
N ALA A 492 32.26 -1.31 -1.13
CA ALA A 492 32.48 -0.18 -0.25
C ALA A 492 31.48 -0.13 0.92
N GLY A 493 30.18 -0.30 0.65
CA GLY A 493 29.16 -0.34 1.70
C GLY A 493 29.34 -1.50 2.69
N SER A 494 29.78 -2.67 2.22
CA SER A 494 30.09 -3.80 3.10
C SER A 494 31.33 -3.54 3.98
N ALA A 495 32.31 -2.83 3.45
CA ALA A 495 33.56 -2.51 4.14
C ALA A 495 33.35 -1.46 5.24
N GLU A 496 32.47 -0.47 5.03
CA GLU A 496 32.09 0.49 6.07
C GLU A 496 31.34 -0.17 7.24
N LEU A 497 30.40 -1.08 6.94
CA LEU A 497 29.66 -1.81 7.97
C LEU A 497 30.55 -2.69 8.86
N LYS A 498 31.66 -3.23 8.31
CA LYS A 498 32.65 -3.98 9.08
C LYS A 498 33.48 -3.09 10.01
N ASN A 499 33.72 -1.83 9.67
CA ASN A 499 34.46 -0.90 10.53
C ASN A 499 33.62 -0.37 11.71
N LEU A 500 32.29 -0.47 11.62
CA LEU A 500 31.36 -0.06 12.68
C LEU A 500 31.09 -1.17 13.72
N ARG A 501 31.59 -2.37 13.49
CA ARG A 501 31.54 -3.52 14.41
C ARG A 501 32.91 -3.73 15.01
#